data_AF-R7THW1-F1
#
_entry.id   AF-R7THW1-F1
#
_cell.length_a   1.000
_cell.length_b   1.000
_cell.length_c   1.000
_cell.angle_alpha   90.00
_cell.angle_beta   90.00
_cell.angle_gamma   90.00
#
_symmetry.space_group_name_H-M   'P 1'
#
loop_
_entity.id
_entity.type
_entity.pdbx_description
1 polymer ?
#
loop_
_entity_poly.entity_id
_entity_poly.type
_entity_poly.pdbx_seq_one_letter_code
_entity_poly.pdbx_strand_id
1 'polypeptide(L)'
;MPVCCVIGCKNTWNLGKEIKLYNLPKGKHAFHRNCRSLWLSAIGRTEWPEERQKNAVICSAHFISGRPSMDYTHPDFTPSVFAEDKENPLPRKEKSRSVKRKALHNSNSSNFPNERPAVHSKDKDLEVSTVPKDQFDDLNTQYTRLHADWLNLRDEVTQLKLENQQLREKQESFSFKSVAASVNET
;
A
#
# COMPACT_ATOMS: atom_id res chain seq x y z
N MET A 1 -14.13 20.80 -8.00
CA MET A 1 -13.90 20.12 -6.70
C MET A 1 -13.15 18.82 -6.95
N PRO A 2 -12.17 18.46 -6.12
CA PRO A 2 -11.44 17.20 -6.27
C PRO A 2 -12.36 15.98 -5.98
N VAL A 3 -12.27 14.99 -6.85
CA VAL A 3 -13.04 13.73 -6.81
C VAL A 3 -12.06 12.56 -6.70
N CYS A 4 -12.42 11.52 -5.94
CA CYS A 4 -11.62 10.31 -5.82
C CYS A 4 -11.35 9.69 -7.20
N CYS A 5 -10.10 9.31 -7.49
CA CYS A 5 -9.70 8.72 -8.75
C CYS A 5 -9.94 7.21 -8.86
N VAL A 6 -10.36 6.56 -7.77
CA VAL A 6 -10.67 5.14 -7.74
C VAL A 6 -11.92 4.84 -8.57
N ILE A 7 -11.86 3.76 -9.36
CA ILE A 7 -12.96 3.34 -10.23
C ILE A 7 -14.23 3.09 -9.39
N GLY A 8 -15.36 3.64 -9.83
CA GLY A 8 -16.64 3.50 -9.12
C GLY A 8 -16.80 4.37 -7.86
N CYS A 9 -15.74 5.02 -7.39
CA CYS A 9 -15.80 5.88 -6.20
C CYS A 9 -16.34 7.27 -6.55
N LYS A 10 -17.44 7.67 -5.90
CA LYS A 10 -18.06 8.99 -6.06
C LYS A 10 -17.74 9.93 -4.89
N ASN A 11 -16.78 9.56 -4.05
CA ASN A 11 -16.39 10.38 -2.92
C ASN A 11 -15.72 11.66 -3.42
N THR A 12 -16.25 12.78 -2.97
CA THR A 12 -15.73 14.12 -3.25
C THR A 12 -15.51 14.84 -1.93
N TRP A 13 -14.66 15.87 -1.97
CA TRP A 13 -14.52 16.78 -0.85
C TRP A 13 -15.86 17.51 -0.63
N ASN A 14 -16.49 17.29 0.53
CA ASN A 14 -17.71 17.99 0.93
C ASN A 14 -17.58 18.39 2.40
N LEU A 15 -18.01 19.61 2.72
CA LEU A 15 -17.87 20.22 4.04
C LEU A 15 -18.73 19.59 5.16
N GLY A 16 -19.37 18.44 4.90
CA GLY A 16 -20.20 17.69 5.87
C GLY A 16 -19.91 16.20 5.93
N LYS A 17 -18.87 15.71 5.24
CA LYS A 17 -18.42 14.32 5.32
C LYS A 17 -17.00 14.29 5.87
N GLU A 18 -16.71 13.39 6.80
CA GLU A 18 -15.37 13.15 7.34
C GLU A 18 -14.46 12.39 6.36
N ILE A 19 -14.54 12.72 5.07
CA ILE A 19 -13.76 12.07 4.02
C ILE A 19 -12.57 12.97 3.69
N LYS A 20 -11.36 12.46 3.97
CA LYS A 20 -10.11 13.14 3.59
C LYS A 20 -9.71 12.70 2.19
N LEU A 21 -9.15 13.61 1.40
CA LEU A 21 -8.60 13.30 0.08
C LEU A 21 -7.07 13.44 0.14
N TYR A 22 -6.37 12.41 -0.32
CA TYR A 22 -4.92 12.34 -0.36
C TYR A 22 -4.45 12.39 -1.81
N ASN A 23 -3.49 13.25 -2.11
CA ASN A 23 -2.88 13.27 -3.43
C ASN A 23 -2.09 11.98 -3.69
N LEU A 24 -2.03 11.56 -4.94
CA LEU A 24 -1.05 10.53 -5.33
C LEU A 24 0.36 10.99 -4.95
N PRO A 25 1.25 10.07 -4.51
CA PRO A 25 2.63 10.39 -4.15
C PRO A 25 3.30 11.22 -5.24
N LYS A 26 3.96 12.33 -4.90
CA LYS A 26 4.60 13.25 -5.85
C LYS A 26 6.11 13.15 -5.79
N GLY A 27 6.79 13.63 -6.84
CA GLY A 27 8.25 13.71 -6.87
C GLY A 27 8.91 12.67 -7.76
N LYS A 28 10.20 12.93 -8.02
CA LYS A 28 11.07 12.16 -8.91
C LYS A 28 11.89 11.09 -8.19
N HIS A 29 11.99 11.18 -6.86
CA HIS A 29 12.72 10.22 -6.02
C HIS A 29 12.17 8.80 -6.22
N ALA A 30 13.06 7.80 -6.25
CA ALA A 30 12.71 6.41 -6.57
C ALA A 30 11.59 5.87 -5.67
N PHE A 31 11.65 6.17 -4.36
CA PHE A 31 10.61 5.82 -3.40
C PHE A 31 9.21 6.34 -3.81
N HIS A 32 9.09 7.63 -4.14
CA HIS A 32 7.80 8.21 -4.52
C HIS A 32 7.32 7.73 -5.89
N ARG A 33 8.25 7.45 -6.83
CA ARG A 33 7.90 6.84 -8.12
C ARG A 33 7.35 5.43 -7.93
N ASN A 34 8.01 4.60 -7.12
CA ASN A 34 7.57 3.25 -6.83
C ASN A 34 6.21 3.25 -6.11
N CYS A 35 6.08 4.08 -5.06
CA CYS A 35 4.82 4.24 -4.33
C CYS A 35 3.68 4.67 -5.28
N ARG A 36 3.93 5.65 -6.16
CA ARG A 36 2.94 6.06 -7.17
C ARG A 36 2.57 4.91 -8.12
N SER A 37 3.54 4.15 -8.61
CA SER A 37 3.31 3.00 -9.48
C SER A 37 2.40 1.97 -8.83
N LEU A 38 2.66 1.64 -7.56
CA LEU A 38 1.85 0.71 -6.77
C LEU A 38 0.43 1.23 -6.56
N TRP A 39 0.27 2.53 -6.27
CA TRP A 39 -1.05 3.15 -6.15
C TRP A 39 -1.83 3.10 -7.46
N LEU A 40 -1.19 3.41 -8.60
CA LEU A 40 -1.81 3.37 -9.92
C LEU A 40 -2.23 1.95 -10.30
N SER A 41 -1.40 0.95 -9.97
CA SER A 41 -1.73 -0.46 -10.16
C SER A 41 -2.95 -0.86 -9.33
N ALA A 42 -2.97 -0.53 -8.04
CA ALA A 42 -4.08 -0.87 -7.14
C ALA A 42 -5.43 -0.27 -7.58
N ILE A 43 -5.43 0.94 -8.16
CA ILE A 43 -6.66 1.58 -8.65
C ILE A 43 -7.01 1.21 -10.11
N GLY A 44 -6.22 0.36 -10.77
CA GLY A 44 -6.41 -0.03 -12.18
C GLY A 44 -6.20 1.11 -13.17
N ARG A 45 -5.24 2.01 -12.93
CA ARG A 45 -4.95 3.20 -13.76
C ARG A 45 -3.46 3.32 -14.16
N THR A 46 -2.80 2.21 -14.46
CA THR A 46 -1.38 2.18 -14.87
C THR A 46 -1.09 3.03 -16.11
N GLU A 47 -2.04 3.14 -17.04
CA GLU A 47 -1.91 3.87 -18.30
C GLU A 47 -2.19 5.39 -18.22
N TRP A 48 -2.34 5.95 -17.00
CA TRP A 48 -2.64 7.37 -16.89
C TRP A 48 -1.46 8.27 -17.26
N PRO A 49 -1.70 9.34 -18.05
CA PRO A 49 -0.65 10.31 -18.36
C PRO A 49 -0.25 11.08 -17.10
N GLU A 50 1.01 11.54 -17.02
CA GLU A 50 1.55 12.21 -15.84
C GLU A 50 0.72 13.45 -15.44
N GLU A 51 0.14 14.15 -16.40
CA GLU A 51 -0.73 15.32 -16.19
C GLU A 51 -1.95 14.96 -15.34
N ARG A 52 -2.55 13.79 -15.60
CA ARG A 52 -3.71 13.31 -14.85
C ARG A 52 -3.30 12.82 -13.46
N GLN A 53 -2.11 12.23 -13.33
CA GLN A 53 -1.59 11.76 -12.04
C GLN A 53 -1.31 12.91 -11.06
N LYS A 54 -0.82 14.06 -11.54
CA LYS A 54 -0.41 15.22 -10.71
C LYS A 54 -1.52 15.76 -9.80
N ASN A 55 -2.76 15.71 -10.27
CA ASN A 55 -3.95 16.25 -9.59
C ASN A 55 -4.91 15.15 -9.13
N ALA A 56 -4.56 13.88 -9.33
CA ALA A 56 -5.36 12.77 -8.88
C ALA A 56 -5.30 12.65 -7.35
N VAL A 57 -6.46 12.33 -6.76
CA VAL A 57 -6.61 12.16 -5.32
C VAL A 57 -7.38 10.90 -4.99
N ILE A 58 -7.06 10.27 -3.87
CA ILE A 58 -7.73 9.08 -3.34
C ILE A 58 -8.36 9.45 -2.00
N CYS A 59 -9.60 9.01 -1.75
CA CYS A 59 -10.25 9.28 -0.47
C CYS A 59 -9.81 8.31 0.65
N SER A 60 -9.93 8.76 1.89
CA SER A 60 -9.59 8.00 3.11
C SER A 60 -10.22 6.61 3.16
N ALA A 61 -11.42 6.42 2.59
CA ALA A 61 -12.13 5.13 2.59
C ALA A 61 -11.38 3.98 1.90
N HIS A 62 -10.33 4.26 1.12
CA HIS A 62 -9.52 3.24 0.45
C HIS A 62 -8.32 2.76 1.29
N PHE A 63 -8.15 3.30 2.50
CA PHE A 63 -7.13 2.92 3.48
C PHE A 63 -7.82 2.38 4.73
N ILE A 64 -7.26 1.35 5.35
CA ILE A 64 -7.78 0.69 6.55
C ILE A 64 -7.83 1.67 7.73
N SER A 65 -6.74 2.39 7.99
CA SER A 65 -6.72 3.45 9.02
C SER A 65 -7.35 4.77 8.58
N GLY A 66 -7.80 4.85 7.32
CA GLY A 66 -8.27 6.09 6.72
C GLY A 66 -7.16 7.05 6.28
N ARG A 67 -5.87 6.66 6.39
CA ARG A 67 -4.72 7.48 5.97
C ARG A 67 -3.63 6.61 5.34
N PRO A 68 -2.95 7.09 4.28
CA PRO A 68 -1.77 6.41 3.74
C PRO A 68 -0.59 6.42 4.71
N SER A 69 0.13 5.29 4.79
CA SER A 69 1.39 5.17 5.53
C SER A 69 2.60 5.42 4.64
N MET A 70 3.73 5.83 5.24
CA MET A 70 5.03 5.92 4.56
C MET A 70 5.86 4.64 4.71
N ASP A 71 5.45 3.74 5.59
CA ASP A 71 6.17 2.50 5.86
C ASP A 71 5.77 1.43 4.85
N TYR A 72 6.73 0.84 4.15
CA TYR A 72 6.49 -0.15 3.10
C TYR A 72 5.81 -1.42 3.61
N THR A 73 6.00 -1.75 4.88
CA THR A 73 5.42 -2.94 5.53
C THR A 73 4.00 -2.72 6.04
N HIS A 74 3.52 -1.48 6.06
CA HIS A 74 2.21 -1.14 6.58
C HIS A 74 1.13 -1.43 5.52
N PRO A 75 -0.03 -2.03 5.88
CA PRO A 75 -1.06 -2.37 4.91
C PRO A 75 -1.71 -1.14 4.25
N ASP A 76 -1.62 0.04 4.89
CA ASP A 76 -2.04 1.33 4.31
C ASP A 76 -0.96 2.03 3.46
N PHE A 77 0.14 1.35 3.14
CA PHE A 77 1.12 1.91 2.19
C PHE A 77 0.52 2.12 0.80
N THR A 78 -0.45 1.28 0.42
CA THR A 78 -1.21 1.37 -0.83
C THR A 78 -2.72 1.36 -0.55
N PRO A 79 -3.55 1.94 -1.43
CA PRO A 79 -4.99 1.78 -1.33
C PRO A 79 -5.33 0.31 -1.55
N SER A 80 -6.01 -0.30 -0.58
CA SER A 80 -6.32 -1.74 -0.57
C SER A 80 -7.80 -2.04 -0.37
N VAL A 81 -8.58 -1.06 0.11
CA VAL A 81 -10.01 -1.22 0.36
C VAL A 81 -10.79 -0.80 -0.88
N PHE A 82 -11.29 -1.77 -1.63
CA PHE A 82 -12.18 -1.56 -2.77
C PHE A 82 -13.48 -2.32 -2.51
N ALA A 83 -14.62 -1.71 -2.83
CA ALA A 83 -15.87 -2.47 -2.82
C ALA A 83 -15.79 -3.45 -3.99
N GLU A 84 -15.69 -4.74 -3.69
CA GLU A 84 -15.81 -5.80 -4.70
C GLU A 84 -17.12 -5.58 -5.48
N ASP A 85 -17.06 -5.76 -6.80
CA ASP A 85 -18.25 -5.86 -7.63
C ASP A 85 -19.09 -7.00 -7.07
N LYS A 86 -20.07 -6.66 -6.24
CA LYS A 86 -21.08 -7.60 -5.80
C LYS A 86 -21.85 -8.00 -7.05
N GLU A 87 -21.47 -9.13 -7.65
CA GLU A 87 -22.43 -10.05 -8.27
C GLU A 87 -23.60 -10.17 -7.29
N ASN A 88 -24.66 -9.42 -7.61
CA ASN A 88 -25.78 -9.04 -6.76
C ASN A 88 -26.29 -10.21 -5.90
N PRO A 89 -25.98 -10.31 -4.59
CA PRO A 89 -26.80 -11.09 -3.71
C PRO A 89 -28.01 -10.20 -3.43
N LEU A 90 -29.06 -10.37 -4.23
CA LEU A 90 -30.36 -9.77 -3.97
C LEU A 90 -30.67 -9.92 -2.47
N PRO A 91 -30.93 -8.82 -1.72
CA PRO A 91 -31.27 -8.95 -0.32
C PRO A 91 -32.62 -9.65 -0.24
N ARG A 92 -32.62 -10.92 0.18
CA ARG A 92 -33.83 -11.69 0.48
C ARG A 92 -34.49 -11.06 1.71
N LYS A 93 -35.23 -9.96 1.50
CA LYS A 93 -36.23 -9.47 2.44
C LYS A 93 -37.32 -10.53 2.51
N GLU A 94 -37.26 -11.37 3.54
CA GLU A 94 -38.42 -12.16 3.96
C GLU A 94 -39.54 -11.20 4.34
N LYS A 95 -40.48 -11.04 3.42
CA LYS A 95 -41.79 -10.44 3.69
C LYS A 95 -42.81 -11.55 3.54
N SER A 96 -43.36 -11.96 4.68
CA SER A 96 -44.53 -12.81 4.81
C SER A 96 -45.64 -12.36 3.84
N ARG A 97 -45.96 -13.18 2.85
CA ARG A 97 -47.09 -12.95 1.95
C ARG A 97 -48.28 -13.75 2.46
N SER A 98 -49.27 -13.02 2.98
CA SER A 98 -50.62 -13.51 3.23
C SER A 98 -51.24 -14.05 1.94
N VAL A 99 -51.90 -15.20 2.08
CA VAL A 99 -52.46 -16.03 1.02
C VAL A 99 -53.65 -15.33 0.34
N LYS A 100 -53.62 -15.20 -0.99
CA LYS A 100 -54.87 -15.18 -1.78
C LYS A 100 -54.68 -15.85 -3.13
N ARG A 101 -55.29 -17.02 -3.24
CA ARG A 101 -55.37 -17.90 -4.42
C ARG A 101 -56.28 -17.26 -5.47
N LYS A 102 -55.88 -17.27 -6.75
CA LYS A 102 -56.77 -17.57 -7.88
C LYS A 102 -55.95 -18.25 -9.00
N ALA A 103 -56.45 -19.42 -9.39
CA ALA A 103 -55.96 -20.27 -10.45
C ALA A 103 -56.62 -19.91 -11.81
N LEU A 104 -56.13 -20.60 -12.85
CA LEU A 104 -56.55 -20.69 -14.27
C LEU A 104 -55.62 -19.89 -15.19
N HIS A 105 -55.10 -20.41 -16.31
CA HIS A 105 -55.04 -21.74 -16.94
C HIS A 105 -54.05 -21.58 -18.12
N ASN A 106 -53.59 -22.70 -18.69
CA ASN A 106 -52.95 -22.83 -20.01
C ASN A 106 -51.45 -22.54 -20.10
N SER A 107 -50.60 -23.31 -20.77
CA SER A 107 -50.53 -24.71 -21.24
C SER A 107 -49.22 -24.76 -22.04
N ASN A 108 -48.46 -25.85 -21.92
CA ASN A 108 -47.33 -26.25 -22.79
C ASN A 108 -46.07 -25.35 -22.63
N SER A 109 -44.84 -25.86 -22.50
CA SER A 109 -44.26 -26.98 -23.20
C SER A 109 -42.95 -27.43 -22.52
N SER A 110 -42.78 -28.76 -22.45
CA SER A 110 -41.53 -29.53 -22.61
C SER A 110 -40.22 -29.08 -21.90
N ASN A 111 -39.88 -29.84 -20.85
CA ASN A 111 -38.62 -30.55 -20.62
C ASN A 111 -37.33 -29.95 -21.21
N PHE A 112 -36.46 -29.51 -20.30
CA PHE A 112 -35.01 -29.35 -20.49
C PHE A 112 -34.32 -30.71 -20.66
N PRO A 113 -33.52 -30.92 -21.70
CA PRO A 113 -32.34 -31.77 -21.63
C PRO A 113 -31.14 -30.91 -21.24
N ASN A 114 -30.54 -31.27 -20.11
CA ASN A 114 -29.26 -30.79 -19.62
C ASN A 114 -28.15 -31.33 -20.52
N GLU A 115 -27.71 -30.55 -21.51
CA GLU A 115 -26.43 -30.78 -22.19
C GLU A 115 -25.57 -29.52 -22.13
N ARG A 116 -24.44 -29.65 -21.41
CA ARG A 116 -23.36 -28.66 -21.40
C ARG A 116 -22.71 -28.62 -22.77
N PRO A 117 -22.59 -27.45 -23.43
CA PRO A 117 -21.67 -27.31 -24.54
C PRO A 117 -20.25 -27.22 -23.97
N ALA A 118 -19.46 -28.27 -24.16
CA ALA A 118 -18.01 -28.17 -24.11
C ALA A 118 -17.55 -27.46 -25.40
N VAL A 119 -17.05 -26.22 -25.30
CA VAL A 119 -16.27 -25.58 -26.37
C VAL A 119 -15.13 -24.78 -25.77
N HIS A 120 -13.96 -25.39 -25.82
CA HIS A 120 -12.65 -24.85 -26.19
C HIS A 120 -12.42 -23.32 -26.19
N SER A 121 -11.48 -22.95 -25.32
CA SER A 121 -10.25 -22.19 -25.60
C SER A 121 -10.35 -20.81 -26.24
N LYS A 122 -9.96 -19.81 -25.46
CA LYS A 122 -8.82 -18.93 -25.79
C LYS A 122 -8.27 -18.37 -24.48
N ASP A 123 -7.36 -19.12 -23.88
CA ASP A 123 -6.38 -18.57 -22.94
C ASP A 123 -5.67 -17.44 -23.69
N LYS A 124 -5.97 -16.20 -23.33
CA LYS A 124 -5.09 -15.09 -23.66
C LYS A 124 -4.06 -15.10 -22.54
N ASP A 125 -2.89 -15.62 -22.87
CA ASP A 125 -1.70 -15.46 -22.08
C ASP A 125 -1.57 -13.98 -21.71
N LEU A 126 -1.90 -13.64 -20.46
CA LEU A 126 -1.33 -12.46 -19.83
C LEU A 126 0.15 -12.76 -19.77
N GLU A 127 0.95 -12.14 -20.65
CA GLU A 127 2.36 -11.94 -20.37
C GLU A 127 2.45 -11.14 -19.07
N VAL A 128 2.44 -11.85 -17.95
CA VAL A 128 3.04 -11.38 -16.71
C VAL A 128 4.47 -11.11 -17.11
N SER A 129 4.86 -9.83 -17.15
CA SER A 129 6.25 -9.42 -17.26
C SER A 129 6.97 -9.90 -16.00
N THR A 130 7.30 -11.19 -15.98
CA THR A 130 8.12 -11.79 -14.94
C THR A 130 9.52 -11.26 -15.18
N VAL A 131 10.01 -10.43 -14.26
CA VAL A 131 11.41 -10.01 -14.23
C VAL A 131 12.27 -11.27 -14.42
N PRO A 132 13.19 -11.29 -15.40
CA PRO A 132 14.06 -12.44 -15.60
C PRO A 132 14.71 -12.83 -14.27
N LYS A 133 14.64 -14.12 -13.93
CA LYS A 133 15.09 -14.63 -12.62
C LYS A 133 16.51 -14.17 -12.29
N ASP A 134 17.37 -14.12 -13.30
CA ASP A 134 18.76 -13.65 -13.19
C ASP A 134 18.86 -12.19 -12.72
N GLN A 135 17.96 -11.31 -13.16
CA GLN A 135 17.92 -9.91 -12.70
C GLN A 135 17.43 -9.79 -11.26
N PHE A 136 16.48 -10.65 -10.86
CA PHE A 136 16.00 -10.70 -9.49
C PHE A 136 17.08 -11.23 -8.54
N ASP A 137 17.79 -12.29 -8.94
CA ASP A 137 18.85 -12.93 -8.16
C ASP A 137 20.06 -11.98 -8.01
N ASP A 138 20.41 -11.23 -9.06
CA ASP A 138 21.43 -10.18 -8.98
C ASP A 138 21.01 -9.06 -8.03
N LEU A 139 19.78 -8.55 -8.15
CA LEU A 139 19.28 -7.48 -7.27
C LEU A 139 19.21 -7.93 -5.80
N ASN A 140 18.78 -9.18 -5.55
CA ASN A 140 18.75 -9.75 -4.20
C ASN A 140 20.15 -9.90 -3.62
N THR A 141 21.13 -10.26 -4.44
CA THR A 141 22.55 -10.31 -4.06
C THR A 141 23.07 -8.92 -3.70
N GLN A 142 22.78 -7.90 -4.52
CA GLN A 142 23.15 -6.50 -4.24
C GLN A 142 22.50 -5.99 -2.94
N TYR A 143 21.21 -6.27 -2.73
CA TYR A 143 20.50 -5.92 -1.50
C TYR A 143 21.15 -6.56 -0.27
N THR A 144 21.48 -7.86 -0.34
CA THR A 144 22.09 -8.60 0.77
C THR A 144 23.45 -8.03 1.15
N ARG A 145 24.29 -7.69 0.16
CA ARG A 145 25.60 -7.05 0.38
C ARG A 145 25.44 -5.67 1.03
N LEU A 146 24.59 -4.82 0.46
CA LEU A 146 24.35 -3.49 0.99
C LEU A 146 23.78 -3.54 2.42
N HIS A 147 22.93 -4.52 2.73
CA HIS A 147 22.40 -4.70 4.06
C HIS A 147 23.48 -5.11 5.08
N ALA A 148 24.40 -6.00 4.68
CA ALA A 148 25.53 -6.37 5.52
C ALA A 148 26.46 -5.16 5.78
N ASP A 149 26.77 -4.37 4.75
CA ASP A 149 27.60 -3.16 4.89
C ASP A 149 26.93 -2.12 5.81
N TRP A 150 25.61 -1.96 5.69
CA TRP A 150 24.85 -1.07 6.56
C TRP A 150 24.88 -1.51 8.03
N LEU A 151 24.76 -2.81 8.30
CA LEU A 151 24.87 -3.36 9.65
C LEU A 151 26.26 -3.11 10.23
N ASN A 152 27.31 -3.40 9.45
CA ASN A 152 28.69 -3.18 9.88
C ASN A 152 28.96 -1.69 10.17
N LEU A 153 28.55 -0.79 9.29
CA LEU A 153 28.72 0.65 9.50
C LEU A 153 27.95 1.17 10.71
N ARG A 154 26.76 0.63 10.98
CA ARG A 154 25.98 0.95 12.17
C ARG A 154 26.72 0.55 13.45
N ASP A 155 27.36 -0.62 13.45
CA ASP A 155 28.13 -1.11 14.58
C ASP A 155 29.40 -0.27 14.78
N GLU A 156 30.13 0.07 13.71
CA GLU A 156 31.28 0.98 13.75
C GLU A 156 30.92 2.36 14.32
N VAL A 157 29.82 2.96 13.87
CA VAL A 157 29.34 4.25 14.40
C VAL A 157 29.01 4.13 15.88
N THR A 158 28.48 3.00 16.32
CA THR A 158 28.16 2.75 17.73
C THR A 158 29.44 2.64 18.57
N GLN A 159 30.45 1.92 18.07
CA GLN A 159 31.75 1.80 18.73
C GLN A 159 32.47 3.14 18.83
N LEU A 160 32.52 3.91 17.73
CA LEU A 160 33.14 5.23 17.72
C LEU A 160 32.45 6.21 18.67
N LYS A 161 31.13 6.13 18.81
CA LYS A 161 30.39 6.94 19.80
C LYS A 161 30.80 6.57 21.24
N LEU A 162 30.93 5.28 21.53
CA LEU A 162 31.36 4.80 22.83
C LEU A 162 32.81 5.24 23.14
N GLU A 163 33.71 5.08 22.17
CA GLU A 163 35.10 5.53 22.32
C GLU A 163 35.19 7.04 22.56
N ASN A 164 34.46 7.83 21.78
CA ASN A 164 34.41 9.29 21.97
C ASN A 164 33.87 9.67 23.34
N GLN A 165 32.90 8.94 23.87
CA GLN A 165 32.41 9.16 25.24
C GLN A 165 33.51 8.88 26.26
N GLN A 166 34.18 7.73 26.17
CA GLN A 166 35.28 7.37 27.07
C GLN A 166 36.43 8.38 27.02
N LEU A 167 36.77 8.88 25.83
CA LEU A 167 37.82 9.89 25.67
C LEU A 167 37.42 11.22 26.32
N ARG A 168 36.15 11.64 26.22
CA ARG A 168 35.62 12.82 26.92
C ARG A 168 35.72 12.66 28.44
N GLU A 169 35.27 11.54 28.98
CA GLU A 169 35.36 11.24 30.41
C GLU A 169 36.81 11.21 30.89
N LYS A 170 37.74 10.65 30.09
CA LYS A 170 39.17 10.68 30.39
C LYS A 170 39.73 12.09 30.41
N GLN A 171 39.39 12.93 29.42
CA GLN A 171 39.81 14.33 29.38
C GLN A 171 39.28 15.12 30.58
N GLU A 172 38.01 14.94 30.95
CA GLU A 172 37.43 15.53 32.15
C GLU A 172 38.19 15.07 33.40
N SER A 173 38.40 13.76 33.55
CA SER A 173 39.14 13.20 34.69
C SER A 173 40.58 13.73 34.79
N PHE A 174 41.24 13.94 33.66
CA PHE A 174 42.60 14.49 33.60
C PHE A 174 42.60 15.97 33.95
N SER A 175 41.61 16.73 33.46
CA SER A 175 41.42 18.15 33.81
C SER A 175 41.12 18.36 35.30
N PHE A 176 40.33 17.48 35.92
CA PHE A 176 40.06 17.58 37.37
C PHE A 176 41.30 17.24 38.22
N LYS A 177 42.13 16.28 37.78
CA LYS A 177 43.38 15.92 38.46
C LYS A 177 44.46 17.00 38.35
N SER A 178 44.57 17.71 37.23
CA SER A 178 45.55 18.79 37.09
C SER A 178 45.22 20.00 37.97
N VAL A 179 43.94 20.35 38.09
CA VAL A 179 43.49 21.45 38.95
C VAL A 179 43.70 21.14 40.44
N ALA A 180 43.45 19.89 40.87
CA ALA A 180 43.64 19.48 42.26
C ALA A 180 45.12 19.46 42.69
N ALA A 181 46.05 19.16 41.78
CA ALA A 181 47.48 19.21 42.07
C ALA A 181 47.98 20.65 42.31
N SER A 182 47.46 21.63 41.57
CA SER A 182 47.85 23.05 41.73
C SER A 182 47.27 23.75 42.98
N VAL A 183 46.26 23.17 43.64
CA VAL A 183 45.63 23.78 44.84
C VAL A 183 46.28 23.29 46.14
N ASN A 184 47.04 22.19 46.12
CA ASN A 184 47.68 21.63 47.31
C ASN A 184 49.16 22.04 47.50
N GLU A 185 49.70 22.91 46.65
CA GLU A 185 51.09 23.43 46.72
C GLU A 185 51.19 24.89 47.22
N THR A 186 50.12 25.45 47.78
CA THR A 186 50.09 26.78 48.44
C THR A 186 49.70 26.69 49.90
#